data_AF-A0A3C0YB56-F1
#
_entry.id   AF-A0A3C0YB56-F1
#
_cell.length_a   1.000
_cell.length_b   1.000
_cell.length_c   1.000
_cell.angle_alpha   90.00
_cell.angle_beta   90.00
_cell.angle_gamma   90.00
#
_symmetry.space_group_name_H-M   'P 1'
#
loop_
_entity.id
_entity.type
_entity.pdbx_description
1 polymer ?
#
loop_
_entity_poly.entity_id
_entity_poly.type
_entity_poly.pdbx_seq_one_letter_code
_entity_poly.pdbx_strand_id
1 'polypeptide(L)' 'MNAKATSASDTWYASVEKTSQTDDERIKDITVLPPPEHLIRFFPIRGTAVEALITQTRLSIHNIIAGKDDRLLVVIGP' A
#
# COMPACT_ATOMS: atom_id res chain seq x y z
N MET A 1 -0.38 41.93 5.36
CA MET A 1 -1.41 40.90 5.16
C MET A 1 -0.69 39.58 4.93
N ASN A 2 -0.65 38.69 5.93
CA ASN A 2 0.01 37.38 5.79
C ASN A 2 -1.02 36.36 5.32
N ALA A 3 -0.77 35.75 4.16
CA ALA A 3 -1.56 34.64 3.65
C ALA A 3 -1.44 33.44 4.59
N LYS A 4 -2.57 32.98 5.11
CA LYS A 4 -2.69 31.78 5.94
C LYS A 4 -2.43 30.58 5.03
N ALA A 5 -1.37 29.81 5.31
CA ALA A 5 -1.10 28.56 4.61
C ALA A 5 -2.28 27.60 4.84
N THR A 6 -2.95 27.22 3.77
CA THR A 6 -4.04 26.23 3.80
C THR A 6 -3.43 24.87 4.10
N SER A 7 -3.67 24.37 5.31
CA SER A 7 -3.26 23.04 5.75
C SER A 7 -3.91 21.98 4.85
N ALA A 8 -3.12 21.25 4.07
CA ALA A 8 -3.58 20.14 3.22
C ALA A 8 -4.10 18.90 3.99
N SER A 9 -4.26 19.03 5.32
CA SER A 9 -4.75 17.99 6.22
C SER A 9 -6.27 17.83 6.19
N ASP A 10 -7.01 18.88 5.81
CA ASP A 10 -8.47 18.92 6.03
C ASP A 10 -9.28 18.21 4.94
N THR A 11 -8.65 17.74 3.87
CA THR A 11 -9.34 17.06 2.75
C THR A 11 -9.48 15.54 2.93
N TRP A 12 -8.76 14.93 3.87
CA TRP A 12 -8.76 13.46 4.07
C TRP A 12 -9.92 12.96 4.93
N TYR A 13 -10.57 13.85 5.69
CA TYR A 13 -11.72 13.54 6.51
C TYR A 13 -13.01 13.91 5.77
N ALA A 14 -13.24 13.27 4.61
CA ALA A 14 -14.56 13.28 4.02
C ALA A 14 -15.52 12.64 5.05
N SER A 15 -16.39 13.46 5.64
CA SER A 15 -17.52 12.97 6.42
C SER A 15 -18.25 11.93 5.58
N VAL A 16 -18.37 10.69 6.06
CA VAL A 16 -19.09 9.67 5.33
C VAL A 16 -20.55 10.02 5.32
N GLU A 17 -21.01 10.55 4.20
CA GLU A 17 -22.37 10.98 4.01
C GLU A 17 -23.24 9.77 3.68
N LYS A 18 -24.29 9.54 4.48
CA LYS A 18 -25.25 8.46 4.19
C LYS A 18 -25.97 8.75 2.87
N THR A 19 -25.96 7.78 1.98
CA THR A 19 -26.52 7.91 0.63
C THR A 19 -27.98 7.45 0.52
N SER A 20 -28.49 6.74 1.53
CA SER A 20 -29.88 6.23 1.60
C SER A 20 -30.35 6.04 3.05
N GLN A 21 -31.65 5.87 3.26
CA GLN A 21 -32.23 5.65 4.60
C GLN A 21 -31.74 4.37 5.27
N THR A 22 -31.47 3.33 4.49
CA THR A 22 -30.98 2.04 4.98
C THR A 22 -29.46 1.92 4.87
N ASP A 23 -28.77 3.03 4.63
CA ASP A 23 -27.32 3.05 4.44
C ASP A 23 -26.59 2.98 5.80
N ASP A 24 -25.52 2.20 5.83
CA ASP A 24 -24.64 2.00 6.98
C ASP A 24 -25.35 1.62 8.30
N GLU A 25 -26.48 0.90 8.26
CA GLU A 25 -27.26 0.53 9.45
C GLU A 25 -26.48 -0.24 10.54
N ARG A 26 -25.39 -0.92 10.15
CA ARG A 26 -24.55 -1.73 11.05
C ARG A 26 -23.07 -1.36 11.01
N ILE A 27 -22.72 -0.22 10.42
CA ILE A 27 -21.33 0.25 10.39
C ILE A 27 -21.05 1.04 11.67
N LYS A 28 -20.05 0.60 12.44
CA LYS A 28 -19.66 1.25 13.69
C LYS A 28 -18.85 2.51 13.47
N ASP A 29 -17.92 2.47 12.51
CA ASP A 29 -17.05 3.56 12.14
C ASP A 29 -16.47 3.31 10.75
N ILE A 30 -16.13 4.38 10.03
CA ILE A 30 -15.41 4.33 8.77
C ILE A 30 -14.14 5.16 8.93
N THR A 31 -13.03 4.45 9.08
CA THR A 31 -11.71 5.08 9.14
C THR A 31 -11.10 5.14 7.75
N VAL A 32 -10.79 6.35 7.27
CA VAL A 32 -10.08 6.54 6.00
C VAL A 32 -8.63 6.06 6.16
N LEU A 33 -8.20 5.17 5.26
CA LEU A 33 -6.81 4.73 5.19
C LEU A 33 -5.97 5.76 4.42
N PRO A 34 -4.71 6.00 4.84
CA PRO A 34 -3.81 6.83 4.06
C PRO A 34 -3.61 6.22 2.67
N PRO A 35 -3.57 7.02 1.59
CA PRO A 35 -3.37 6.48 0.26
C PRO A 35 -2.03 5.75 0.12
N PRO A 36 -1.93 4.76 -0.78
CA PRO A 36 -0.69 4.01 -0.98
C PRO A 36 0.53 4.90 -1.32
N GLU A 37 0.30 6.00 -2.05
CA GLU A 37 1.35 6.95 -2.42
C GLU A 37 2.04 7.59 -1.22
N HIS A 38 1.34 7.72 -0.09
CA HIS A 38 1.91 8.20 1.16
C HIS A 38 2.96 7.19 1.62
N LEU A 39 2.61 5.91 1.75
CA LEU A 39 3.54 4.88 2.20
C LEU A 39 4.77 4.76 1.28
N ILE A 40 4.58 4.80 -0.04
CA ILE A 40 5.67 4.70 -1.02
C ILE A 40 6.64 5.87 -0.92
N ARG A 41 6.15 7.09 -0.65
CA ARG A 41 7.00 8.28 -0.48
C ARG A 41 7.82 8.24 0.81
N PHE A 42 7.25 7.71 1.90
CA PHE A 42 7.95 7.61 3.18
C PHE A 42 8.92 6.44 3.25
N PHE A 43 8.65 5.36 2.52
CA PHE A 43 9.51 4.17 2.46
C PHE A 43 9.93 3.83 1.02
N PRO A 44 10.70 4.73 0.35
CA PRO A 44 11.12 4.49 -1.01
C PRO A 44 12.15 3.37 -1.08
N ILE A 45 11.98 2.44 -2.02
CA ILE A 45 12.97 1.37 -2.26
C ILE A 45 13.83 1.61 -3.51
N ARG A 46 13.55 2.67 -4.29
CA ARG A 46 14.29 2.97 -5.53
C ARG A 46 15.77 3.14 -5.25
N GLY A 47 16.62 2.41 -5.97
CA GLY A 47 18.07 2.43 -5.83
C GLY A 47 18.60 1.78 -4.55
N THR A 48 17.73 1.17 -3.74
CA THR A 48 18.14 0.47 -2.52
C THR A 48 18.47 -1.00 -2.83
N ALA A 49 19.23 -1.64 -1.95
CA ALA A 49 19.48 -3.08 -2.03
C ALA A 49 18.20 -3.92 -2.00
N VAL A 50 17.11 -3.40 -1.41
CA VAL A 50 15.80 -4.06 -1.35
C VAL A 50 15.17 -4.18 -2.74
N GLU A 51 15.26 -3.15 -3.58
CA GLU A 51 14.74 -3.22 -4.96
C GLU A 51 15.49 -4.28 -5.79
N ALA A 52 16.81 -4.32 -5.67
CA ALA A 52 17.63 -5.33 -6.33
C ALA A 52 17.30 -6.74 -5.84
N LEU A 53 17.19 -6.94 -4.52
CA LEU A 53 16.82 -8.22 -3.91
C LEU A 53 15.45 -8.69 -4.42
N ILE A 54 14.41 -7.85 -4.35
CA ILE A 54 13.06 -8.19 -4.80
C ILE A 54 13.07 -8.58 -6.28
N THR A 55 13.76 -7.80 -7.12
CA THR A 55 13.83 -8.04 -8.57
C THR A 55 14.48 -9.39 -8.85
N GLN A 56 15.63 -9.67 -8.23
CA GLN A 56 16.36 -10.91 -8.42
C GLN A 56 15.58 -12.12 -7.89
N THR A 57 14.98 -12.02 -6.70
CA THR A 57 14.17 -13.10 -6.12
C THR A 57 12.97 -13.44 -7.00
N ARG A 58 12.28 -12.44 -7.57
CA ARG A 58 11.16 -12.67 -8.51
C ARG A 58 11.61 -13.42 -9.75
N LEU A 59 12.77 -13.06 -10.31
CA LEU A 59 13.32 -13.75 -11.47
C LEU A 59 13.69 -15.20 -11.15
N SER A 60 14.32 -15.44 -9.99
CA SER A 60 14.65 -16.80 -9.53
C SER A 60 13.39 -17.66 -9.32
N ILE A 61 12.37 -17.13 -8.66
CA ILE A 61 11.08 -17.83 -8.48
C ILE A 61 10.43 -18.15 -9.82
N HIS A 62 10.44 -17.18 -10.75
CA HIS A 62 9.91 -17.39 -12.09
C HIS A 62 10.61 -18.55 -12.82
N ASN A 63 11.94 -18.66 -12.71
CA ASN A 63 12.68 -19.76 -13.33
C ASN A 63 12.34 -21.13 -12.70
N ILE A 64 12.15 -21.18 -11.38
CA ILE A 64 11.72 -22.40 -10.67
C ILE A 64 10.33 -22.83 -11.16
N ILE A 65 9.36 -21.91 -11.19
CA ILE A 65 8.00 -22.19 -11.65
C ILE A 65 7.97 -22.62 -13.13
N ALA A 66 8.84 -22.04 -13.95
CA ALA A 66 8.97 -22.38 -15.37
C ALA A 66 9.74 -23.68 -15.62
N GLY A 67 10.21 -24.40 -14.59
CA GLY A 67 11.01 -25.62 -14.72
C GLY A 67 12.41 -25.41 -15.32
N LYS A 68 12.89 -24.15 -15.35
CA LYS A 68 14.23 -23.77 -15.83
C LYS A 68 15.28 -23.79 -14.72
N ASP A 69 14.83 -23.98 -13.49
CA ASP A 69 15.62 -24.06 -12.28
C ASP A 69 15.00 -25.19 -11.44
N ASP A 70 15.82 -26.19 -11.10
CA ASP A 70 15.39 -27.44 -10.46
C ASP A 70 15.32 -27.33 -8.93
N ARG A 71 15.65 -26.16 -8.37
CA ARG A 71 15.60 -25.90 -6.94
C ARG A 71 14.16 -25.88 -6.43
N LEU A 72 13.98 -26.28 -5.17
CA LEU A 72 12.71 -26.21 -4.46
C LEU A 72 12.50 -24.81 -3.87
N LEU A 73 11.39 -24.15 -4.21
CA LEU A 73 10.95 -22.93 -3.53
C LEU A 73 10.34 -23.29 -2.16
N VAL A 74 10.89 -22.71 -1.09
CA VAL A 74 10.39 -22.87 0.27
C VAL A 74 9.98 -21.51 0.84
N VAL A 75 8.71 -21.37 1.23
CA VAL A 75 8.22 -20.21 1.99
C VAL A 75 8.17 -20.64 3.45
N ILE A 76 9.04 -20.05 4.28
CA ILE A 76 9.20 -20.42 5.69
C ILE A 76 9.30 -19.16 6.55
N GLY A 77 8.57 -19.17 7.66
CA GLY A 77 8.51 -18.08 8.63
C GLY A 77 7.34 -18.30 9.59
N PRO A 78 7.22 -17.48 10.64
CA PRO A 78 6.03 -17.40 11.47
C PRO A 78 4.78 -16.98 10.69
#